data_AF-A0A8S2RDQ1-F1
#
_entry.id   AF-A0A8S2RDQ1-F1
#
_cell.length_a   1.000
_cell.length_b   1.000
_cell.length_c   1.000
_cell.angle_alpha   90.00
_cell.angle_beta   90.00
_cell.angle_gamma   90.00
#
_symmetry.space_group_name_H-M   'P 1'
#
loop_
_entity.id
_entity.type
_entity.pdbx_description
1 polymer ?
#
loop_
_entity_poly.entity_id
_entity_poly.type
_entity_poly.pdbx_seq_one_letter_code
_entity_poly.pdbx_strand_id
1 'polypeptide(L)' 'LWTLALPHRTQILYMADISLILLELDIKPGSVVIEAGTGSGSLSHSIIRSLRPNGHLYTFEFHELRSTLA' A
#
# COMPACT_ATOMS: atom_id res chain seq x y z
N LEU A 1 -8.75 -3.63 -9.26
CA LEU A 1 -8.18 -3.52 -10.62
C LEU A 1 -6.87 -2.72 -10.64
N TRP A 2 -6.66 -1.76 -9.73
CA TRP A 2 -5.44 -0.93 -9.69
C TRP A 2 -4.12 -1.69 -9.82
N THR A 3 -3.86 -2.72 -9.00
CA THR A 3 -2.62 -3.53 -9.02
C THR A 3 -2.28 -4.13 -10.39
N LEU A 4 -3.26 -4.43 -11.24
CA LEU A 4 -3.02 -4.98 -12.58
C LEU A 4 -2.80 -3.91 -13.65
N ALA A 5 -3.23 -2.67 -13.39
CA ALA A 5 -3.27 -1.59 -14.38
C ALA A 5 -2.30 -0.45 -14.07
N LEU A 6 -1.72 -0.40 -12.87
CA LEU A 6 -0.82 0.67 -12.46
C LEU A 6 0.47 0.67 -13.30
N PRO A 7 1.04 1.84 -13.59
CA PRO A 7 2.36 1.93 -14.22
C PRO A 7 3.46 1.53 -13.24
N HIS A 8 4.28 0.55 -13.61
CA HIS A 8 5.35 0.06 -12.75
C HIS A 8 6.50 1.07 -12.71
N ARG A 9 6.77 1.62 -11.51
CA ARG A 9 8.00 2.37 -11.20
C ARG A 9 8.99 1.51 -10.42
N THR A 10 8.52 0.41 -9.86
CA THR A 10 9.25 -0.56 -9.04
C THR A 10 8.68 -1.95 -9.27
N GLN A 11 9.35 -2.98 -8.75
CA GLN A 11 8.68 -4.25 -8.48
C GLN A 11 7.52 -4.02 -7.50
N ILE A 12 6.43 -4.76 -7.65
CA ILE A 12 5.22 -4.64 -6.83
C ILE A 12 4.82 -5.97 -6.20
N LEU A 13 4.04 -5.90 -5.13
CA LEU A 13 3.28 -7.04 -4.61
C LEU A 13 1.96 -7.19 -5.36
N TYR A 14 1.56 -8.45 -5.56
CA TYR A 14 0.27 -8.83 -6.15
C TYR A 14 -0.71 -9.34 -5.09
N MET A 15 -1.95 -9.59 -5.50
CA MET A 15 -3.05 -9.86 -4.58
C MET A 15 -2.82 -11.05 -3.64
N ALA A 16 -2.10 -12.10 -4.08
CA ALA A 16 -1.82 -13.25 -3.24
C ALA A 16 -1.03 -12.83 -1.97
N ASP A 17 0.14 -12.22 -2.15
CA ASP A 17 0.98 -11.76 -1.03
C ASP A 17 0.30 -10.65 -0.23
N ILE A 18 -0.33 -9.69 -0.92
CA ILE A 18 -1.05 -8.59 -0.25
C ILE A 18 -2.14 -9.14 0.66
N SER A 19 -2.93 -10.11 0.20
CA SER A 19 -4.02 -10.67 1.00
C SER A 19 -3.50 -11.36 2.26
N LEU A 20 -2.38 -12.08 2.14
CA LEU A 20 -1.73 -12.73 3.27
C LEU A 20 -1.18 -11.68 4.26
N ILE A 21 -0.50 -10.64 3.78
CA ILE A 21 0.03 -9.56 4.64
C ILE A 21 -1.10 -8.87 5.42
N LEU A 22 -2.20 -8.51 4.76
CA LEU A 22 -3.32 -7.84 5.41
C LEU A 22 -3.97 -8.72 6.48
N LEU A 23 -4.06 -10.03 6.23
CA LEU A 23 -4.60 -11.01 7.17
C LEU A 23 -3.69 -11.19 8.39
N GLU A 24 -2.41 -11.49 8.16
CA GLU A 24 -1.45 -11.78 9.23
C GLU A 24 -1.17 -10.56 10.12
N LEU A 25 -1.27 -9.35 9.59
CA LEU A 25 -1.13 -8.10 10.35
C LEU A 25 -2.44 -7.60 10.98
N ASP A 26 -3.55 -8.35 10.83
CA ASP A 26 -4.89 -7.97 11.30
C ASP A 26 -5.27 -6.52 10.92
N ILE A 27 -4.98 -6.15 9.67
CA ILE A 27 -5.28 -4.82 9.14
C ILE A 27 -6.77 -4.71 8.90
N LYS A 28 -7.42 -3.80 9.65
CA LYS A 28 -8.87 -3.65 9.71
C LYS A 28 -9.29 -2.18 9.75
N PRO A 29 -10.60 -1.88 9.59
CA PRO A 29 -11.13 -0.53 9.74
C PRO A 29 -10.65 0.17 11.02
N GLY A 30 -10.09 1.36 10.89
CA GLY A 30 -9.55 2.13 12.02
C GLY A 30 -8.08 1.84 12.35
N SER A 31 -7.43 0.84 11.74
CA SER A 31 -6.00 0.62 11.95
C SER A 31 -5.16 1.81 11.47
N VAL A 32 -4.04 2.05 12.15
CA VAL A 32 -3.01 2.99 11.72
C VAL A 32 -1.81 2.17 11.28
N VAL A 33 -1.42 2.31 10.02
CA VAL A 33 -0.38 1.48 9.40
C VAL A 33 0.77 2.36 8.94
N ILE A 34 1.99 1.86 9.10
CA ILE A 34 3.20 2.46 8.54
C ILE A 34 3.71 1.55 7.43
N GLU A 35 3.99 2.12 6.26
CA GLU A 35 4.59 1.43 5.12
C GLU A 35 5.88 2.14 4.70
N ALA A 36 6.94 1.38 4.47
CA ALA A 36 8.15 1.87 3.81
C ALA A 36 8.77 0.70 3.00
N GLY A 37 8.96 0.78 1.69
CA GLY A 37 8.77 1.92 0.78
C GLY A 37 7.43 1.97 0.03
N THR A 38 6.97 3.17 -0.36
CA THR A 38 5.73 3.37 -1.16
C THR A 38 5.81 2.74 -2.56
N GLY A 39 6.97 2.87 -3.24
CA GLY A 39 7.19 2.29 -4.56
C GLY A 39 6.16 2.70 -5.62
N SER A 40 5.47 1.72 -6.21
CA SER A 40 4.41 1.95 -7.20
C SER A 40 2.99 1.99 -6.59
N GLY A 41 2.88 1.91 -5.25
CA GLY A 41 1.61 2.08 -4.54
C GLY A 41 0.64 0.90 -4.60
N SER A 42 1.07 -0.29 -5.05
CA SER A 42 0.18 -1.48 -5.13
C SER A 42 -0.33 -1.93 -3.75
N LEU A 43 0.59 -2.07 -2.78
CA LEU A 43 0.25 -2.44 -1.41
C LEU A 43 -0.50 -1.29 -0.71
N SER A 44 0.00 -0.06 -0.84
CA SER A 44 -0.59 1.15 -0.25
C SER A 44 -2.09 1.30 -0.56
N HIS A 45 -2.50 1.09 -1.81
CA HIS A 45 -3.92 1.15 -2.21
C HIS A 45 -4.76 0.07 -1.53
N SER A 46 -4.20 -1.13 -1.35
CA SER A 46 -4.88 -2.24 -0.68
C SER A 46 -5.01 -1.99 0.81
N ILE A 47 -3.96 -1.47 1.45
CA ILE A 47 -3.99 -1.05 2.86
C ILE A 47 -5.06 0.02 3.06
N ILE A 48 -4.99 1.16 2.36
CA ILE A 48 -5.92 2.30 2.53
C ILE A 48 -7.38 1.84 2.41
N ARG A 49 -7.68 0.92 1.48
CA ARG A 49 -9.03 0.38 1.32
C ARG A 49 -9.51 -0.39 2.57
N SER A 50 -8.62 -1.15 3.21
CA SER A 50 -8.91 -1.89 4.44
C SER A 50 -9.02 -0.99 5.68
N LEU A 51 -8.41 0.20 5.67
CA LEU A 51 -8.40 1.12 6.81
C LEU A 51 -9.69 1.92 7.01
N ARG A 52 -10.49 2.09 5.95
CA ARG A 52 -11.73 2.88 5.99
C ARG A 52 -12.69 2.36 7.09
N PRO A 53 -13.47 3.23 7.75
CA PRO A 53 -13.61 4.66 7.48
C PRO A 53 -12.60 5.55 8.21
N ASN A 54 -12.03 5.10 9.33
CA ASN A 54 -11.33 5.98 10.29
C ASN A 54 -9.84 5.67 10.47
N GLY A 55 -9.28 4.71 9.72
CA GLY A 55 -7.86 4.38 9.79
C GLY A 55 -6.99 5.30 8.94
N HIS A 56 -5.67 5.18 9.09
CA HIS A 56 -4.71 6.03 8.39
C HIS A 56 -3.46 5.26 7.96
N LEU A 57 -2.97 5.53 6.75
CA LEU A 57 -1.71 4.98 6.25
C LEU A 57 -0.67 6.10 6.22
N TYR A 58 0.42 5.92 6.96
CA TYR A 58 1.65 6.69 6.79
C TYR A 58 2.60 5.90 5.91
N THR A 59 2.82 6.35 4.68
CA THR A 59 3.76 5.71 3.75
C THR A 59 4.98 6.60 3.51
N PHE A 60 6.15 5.98 3.37
CA PHE A 60 7.42 6.68 3.21
C PHE A 60 8.16 6.20 1.97
N GLU A 61 8.67 7.13 1.17
CA GLU A 61 9.52 6.85 0.02
C GLU A 61 10.72 7.79 0.06
N PHE A 62 11.92 7.22 0.11
CA PHE A 62 13.15 8.02 0.22
C PHE A 62 13.56 8.62 -1.13
N HIS A 63 13.17 7.97 -2.24
CA HIS A 63 13.54 8.42 -3.57
C HIS A 63 12.60 9.54 -4.02
N GLU A 64 13.10 10.77 -4.01
CA GLU A 64 12.35 12.00 -4.29
C GLU A 64 11.43 11.88 -5.53
N LEU A 65 11.97 11.50 -6.69
CA LEU A 65 11.18 11.35 -7.91
C LEU A 65 9.97 10.40 -7.74
N ARG A 66 10.15 9.29 -7.02
CA ARG A 66 9.06 8.32 -6.80
C ARG A 66 8.07 8.86 -5.78
N SER A 67 8.54 9.53 -4.74
CA SER A 67 7.68 10.15 -3.72
C SER A 67 6.78 11.23 -4.31
N THR A 68 7.26 12.06 -5.25
CA THR A 68 6.46 13.12 -5.86
C THR A 68 5.41 12.58 -6.84
N LEU A 69 5.65 11.39 -7.41
CA LEU A 69 4.75 10.72 -8.35
C LEU A 69 3.79 9.70 -7.71
N ALA A 70 3.94 9.47 -6.40
CA ALA A 70 3.21 8.45 -5.64
C ALA A 70 1.79 8.89 -5.30
#